data_AF-B0EP61-F1
#
_entry.id   AF-B0EP61-F1
#
_cell.length_a   1.000
_cell.length_b   1.000
_cell.length_c   1.000
_cell.angle_alpha   90.00
_cell.angle_beta   90.00
_cell.angle_gamma   90.00
#
_symmetry.space_group_name_H-M   'P 1'
#
loop_
_entity.id
_entity.type
_entity.pdbx_description
1 polymer ?
#
loop_
_entity_poly.entity_id
_entity_poly.type
_entity_poly.pdbx_seq_one_letter_code
_entity_poly.pdbx_strand_id
1 'polypeptide(L)'
;MTTIQLYNQLVPCGNSIEFKNIEDGVSLFIKNIALFPTKERDSYAQLYIYENDKKIMLYRLDEQTNPNQVCMMMLIEKGKSKQLFIEGKGQVQLIGYLV
;
A
#
# COMPACT_ATOMS: atom_id res chain seq x y z
N MET A 1 10.52 -10.10 24.25
CA MET A 1 9.18 -9.70 23.77
C MET A 1 9.36 -9.10 22.40
N THR A 2 8.65 -9.58 21.39
CA THR A 2 8.68 -8.98 20.05
C THR A 2 7.72 -7.80 20.06
N THR A 3 8.22 -6.60 19.79
CA THR A 3 7.41 -5.38 19.81
C THR A 3 6.67 -5.27 18.48
N ILE A 4 5.37 -5.53 18.47
CA ILE A 4 4.53 -5.27 17.29
C ILE A 4 4.27 -3.77 17.21
N GLN A 5 4.66 -3.13 16.10
CA GLN A 5 4.43 -1.71 15.87
C GLN A 5 3.42 -1.50 14.75
N LEU A 6 2.44 -0.62 14.96
CA LEU A 6 1.48 -0.25 13.92
C LEU A 6 2.19 0.55 12.82
N TYR A 7 2.03 0.10 11.58
CA TYR A 7 2.40 0.86 10.39
C TYR A 7 1.15 1.53 9.82
N ASN A 8 1.16 2.85 9.69
CA ASN A 8 0.06 3.63 9.14
C ASN A 8 0.63 4.79 8.32
N GLN A 9 0.41 4.76 7.01
CA GLN A 9 0.97 5.76 6.10
C GLN A 9 -0.06 6.23 5.08
N LEU A 10 -0.16 7.54 4.88
CA LEU A 10 -0.93 8.15 3.79
C LEU A 10 0.00 8.40 2.60
N VAL A 11 -0.46 8.02 1.41
CA VAL A 11 0.30 8.19 0.17
C VAL A 11 -0.61 8.82 -0.88
N PRO A 12 -0.28 10.02 -1.40
CA PRO A 12 -1.04 10.61 -2.49
C PRO A 12 -0.93 9.81 -3.77
N CYS A 13 -2.01 9.74 -4.55
CA CYS A 13 -1.97 9.18 -5.89
C CYS A 13 -1.01 9.99 -6.79
N GLY A 14 -0.35 9.32 -7.72
CA GLY A 14 0.75 9.86 -8.52
C GLY A 14 2.13 9.64 -7.89
N ASN A 15 2.20 9.17 -6.64
CA ASN A 15 3.44 8.82 -5.96
C ASN A 15 3.65 7.30 -5.91
N SER A 16 4.86 6.93 -5.52
CA SER A 16 5.25 5.58 -5.15
C SER A 16 5.76 5.55 -3.73
N ILE A 17 5.60 4.42 -3.07
CA ILE A 17 6.24 4.10 -1.81
C ILE A 17 7.24 2.98 -2.00
N GLU A 18 8.47 3.20 -1.57
CA GLU A 18 9.50 2.18 -1.53
C GLU A 18 9.60 1.63 -0.10
N PHE A 19 9.38 0.32 0.05
CA PHE A 19 9.60 -0.39 1.30
C PHE A 19 11.06 -0.84 1.35
N LYS A 20 11.89 -0.05 2.04
CA LYS A 20 13.33 -0.31 2.24
C LYS A 20 13.71 -0.24 3.72
N ASN A 21 14.90 -0.74 4.05
CA ASN A 21 15.50 -0.67 5.39
C ASN A 21 14.68 -1.36 6.50
N ILE A 22 14.07 -2.51 6.20
CA ILE A 22 13.48 -3.36 7.23
C ILE A 22 14.62 -4.02 8.02
N GLU A 23 14.65 -3.78 9.34
CA GLU A 23 15.69 -4.27 10.25
C GLU A 23 15.76 -5.81 10.29
N ASP A 24 16.91 -6.34 10.70
CA ASP A 24 17.12 -7.78 10.83
C ASP A 24 16.15 -8.39 11.85
N GLY A 25 15.39 -9.40 11.40
CA GLY A 25 14.39 -10.07 12.22
C GLY A 25 13.02 -9.37 12.26
N VAL A 26 12.85 -8.25 11.54
CA VAL A 26 11.58 -7.55 11.39
C VAL A 26 10.97 -7.84 10.02
N SER A 27 9.65 -7.93 9.95
CA SER A 27 8.84 -8.08 8.73
C SER A 27 7.74 -7.03 8.70
N LEU A 28 7.54 -6.39 7.55
CA LEU A 28 6.40 -5.50 7.34
C LEU A 28 5.25 -6.28 6.70
N PHE A 29 4.12 -6.31 7.40
CA PHE A 29 2.86 -6.85 6.92
C PHE A 29 1.89 -5.71 6.62
N ILE A 30 1.75 -5.35 5.35
CA ILE A 30 0.62 -4.50 4.94
C ILE A 30 -0.63 -5.39 4.96
N LYS A 31 -1.69 -4.92 5.64
CA LYS A 31 -2.95 -5.65 5.85
C LYS A 31 -4.12 -5.00 5.11
N ASN A 32 -4.14 -3.67 5.01
CA ASN A 32 -5.23 -2.95 4.37
C ASN A 32 -4.70 -1.77 3.56
N ILE A 33 -5.30 -1.55 2.40
CA ILE A 33 -5.09 -0.35 1.59
C ILE A 33 -6.46 0.24 1.28
N ALA A 34 -6.73 1.44 1.76
CA ALA A 34 -8.03 2.11 1.61
C ALA A 34 -7.88 3.46 0.91
N LEU A 35 -8.87 3.87 0.12
CA LEU A 35 -8.97 5.26 -0.31
C LEU A 35 -9.23 6.14 0.90
N PHE A 36 -8.48 7.23 1.03
CA PHE A 36 -8.78 8.24 2.02
C PHE A 36 -10.01 9.04 1.54
N PRO A 37 -11.09 9.09 2.32
CA PRO A 37 -12.36 9.63 1.85
C PRO A 37 -12.25 11.13 1.56
N THR A 38 -12.89 11.56 0.48
CA THR A 38 -12.95 12.96 0.06
C THR A 38 -14.39 13.47 0.07
N LYS A 39 -14.57 14.79 0.11
CA LYS A 39 -15.92 15.38 0.02
C LYS A 39 -16.54 15.16 -1.37
N GLU A 40 -15.71 15.12 -2.40
CA GLU A 40 -16.11 15.02 -3.81
C GLU A 40 -16.51 13.60 -4.21
N ARG A 41 -16.08 12.58 -3.46
CA ARG A 41 -16.35 11.16 -3.73
C ARG A 41 -16.01 10.72 -5.15
N ASP A 42 -14.89 11.20 -5.67
CA ASP A 42 -14.41 10.86 -7.01
C ASP A 42 -12.95 10.39 -7.00
N SER A 43 -12.45 10.02 -5.81
CA SER A 43 -11.13 9.42 -5.69
C SER A 43 -11.13 8.00 -6.24
N TYR A 44 -10.04 7.62 -6.88
CA TYR A 44 -9.79 6.26 -7.33
C TYR A 44 -8.29 6.01 -7.32
N ALA A 45 -7.90 4.76 -7.07
CA ALA A 45 -6.51 4.37 -7.03
C ALA A 45 -6.29 3.03 -7.76
N GLN A 46 -5.26 2.97 -8.60
CA GLN A 46 -4.73 1.75 -9.19
C GLN A 46 -3.40 1.43 -8.53
N LEU A 47 -3.32 0.26 -7.92
CA LEU A 47 -2.16 -0.22 -7.19
C LEU A 47 -1.36 -1.15 -8.10
N TYR A 48 -0.06 -0.91 -8.25
CA TYR A 48 0.78 -1.78 -9.06
C TYR A 48 2.20 -1.91 -8.51
N ILE A 49 2.84 -3.01 -8.88
CA ILE A 49 4.27 -3.28 -8.65
C ILE A 49 4.95 -3.52 -9.99
N TYR A 50 6.27 -3.41 -10.00
CA TYR A 50 7.07 -3.87 -11.14
C TYR A 50 7.84 -5.12 -10.73
N GLU A 51 7.71 -6.18 -11.54
CA GLU A 51 8.53 -7.38 -11.43
C GLU A 51 9.13 -7.68 -12.80
N ASN A 52 10.47 -7.75 -12.89
CA ASN A 52 11.19 -7.96 -14.16
C ASN A 52 10.76 -6.97 -15.25
N ASP A 53 10.72 -5.67 -14.90
CA ASP A 53 10.27 -4.55 -15.74
C ASP A 53 8.82 -4.62 -16.25
N LYS A 54 8.03 -5.58 -15.75
CA LYS A 54 6.61 -5.69 -16.08
C LYS A 54 5.76 -5.02 -15.00
N LYS A 55 4.91 -4.09 -15.42
CA LYS A 55 3.87 -3.48 -14.59
C LYS A 55 2.78 -4.51 -14.29
N ILE A 56 2.62 -4.88 -13.02
CA ILE A 56 1.58 -5.79 -12.55
C ILE A 56 0.59 -5.00 -11.71
N MET A 57 -0.64 -4.87 -12.19
CA MET A 57 -1.73 -4.29 -11.42
C MET A 57 -2.17 -5.28 -10.34
N LEU A 58 -2.09 -4.86 -9.08
CA LEU A 58 -2.54 -5.64 -7.93
C LEU A 58 -4.04 -5.46 -7.72
N TYR A 59 -4.50 -4.21 -7.74
CA TYR A 59 -5.89 -3.89 -7.42
C TYR A 59 -6.31 -2.51 -7.93
N ARG A 60 -7.61 -2.29 -8.07
CA ARG A 60 -8.22 -0.98 -8.31
C ARG A 60 -9.23 -0.69 -7.21
N LEU A 61 -9.11 0.50 -6.62
CA LEU A 61 -10.03 1.07 -5.65
C LEU A 61 -10.75 2.25 -6.30
N ASP A 62 -12.00 2.44 -5.95
CA ASP A 62 -12.83 3.53 -6.46
C ASP A 62 -13.77 3.99 -5.34
N GLU A 63 -13.93 5.29 -5.13
CA GLU A 63 -14.76 5.82 -4.04
C GLU A 63 -16.26 5.72 -4.37
N GLN A 64 -16.61 5.61 -5.65
CA GLN A 64 -17.99 5.49 -6.13
C GLN A 64 -18.46 4.03 -6.23
N THR A 65 -17.53 3.08 -6.27
CA THR A 65 -17.86 1.65 -6.35
C THR A 65 -17.26 0.88 -5.18
N ASN A 66 -17.89 -0.24 -4.79
CA ASN A 66 -17.22 -1.16 -3.89
C ASN A 66 -16.34 -2.10 -4.72
N PRO A 67 -15.07 -2.28 -4.33
CA PRO A 67 -14.47 -1.86 -3.06
C PRO A 67 -13.67 -0.54 -3.10
N ASN A 68 -13.84 0.29 -2.06
CA ASN A 68 -13.00 1.47 -1.78
C ASN A 68 -11.78 1.15 -0.88
N GLN A 69 -11.66 -0.11 -0.44
CA GLN A 69 -10.51 -0.64 0.30
C GLN A 69 -10.25 -2.10 -0.06
N VAL A 70 -9.01 -2.54 0.05
CA VAL A 70 -8.61 -3.92 -0.16
C VAL A 70 -7.80 -4.42 1.02
N CYS A 71 -8.24 -5.55 1.58
CA CYS A 71 -7.43 -6.33 2.49
C CYS A 71 -6.45 -7.15 1.64
N MET A 72 -5.18 -6.75 1.64
CA MET A 72 -4.12 -7.54 1.02
C MET A 72 -3.09 -7.87 2.08
N MET A 73 -2.55 -9.09 2.05
CA MET A 73 -1.37 -9.44 2.83
C MET A 73 -0.15 -9.27 1.96
N MET A 74 0.56 -8.16 2.11
CA MET A 74 1.87 -7.98 1.49
C MET A 74 2.94 -8.14 2.56
N LEU A 75 3.73 -9.22 2.44
CA LEU A 75 4.92 -9.46 3.25
C LEU A 75 6.14 -8.87 2.53
N ILE A 76 6.84 -7.96 3.20
CA ILE A 76 8.14 -7.46 2.76
C ILE A 76 9.19 -7.99 3.73
N GLU A 77 10.07 -8.85 3.21
CA GLU A 77 11.17 -9.50 3.95
C GLU A 77 12.50 -8.75 3.78
N LYS A 78 13.45 -9.01 4.68
CA LYS A 78 14.82 -8.48 4.63
C LYS A 78 15.44 -8.58 3.23
N GLY A 79 16.13 -7.52 2.82
CA GLY A 79 16.93 -7.47 1.59
C GLY A 79 16.12 -7.39 0.29
N LYS A 80 14.78 -7.44 0.37
CA LYS A 80 13.89 -7.24 -0.77
C LYS A 80 13.34 -5.81 -0.71
N SER A 81 13.79 -4.94 -1.62
CA SER A 81 13.05 -3.70 -1.88
C SER A 81 11.82 -4.05 -2.68
N LYS A 82 10.66 -3.58 -2.23
CA LYS A 82 9.44 -3.56 -3.02
C LYS A 82 8.97 -2.12 -3.15
N GLN A 83 8.58 -1.73 -4.35
CA GLN A 83 8.01 -0.43 -4.60
C GLN A 83 6.55 -0.61 -5.01
N LEU A 84 5.65 -0.04 -4.23
CA LEU A 84 4.24 0.05 -4.54
C LEU A 84 3.97 1.40 -5.17
N PHE A 85 3.39 1.38 -6.35
CA PHE A 85 3.02 2.59 -7.06
C PHE A 85 1.51 2.76 -7.05
N ILE A 86 1.06 4.01 -6.93
CA ILE A 86 -0.34 4.36 -6.77
C ILE A 86 -0.69 5.41 -7.83
N GLU A 87 -1.43 5.01 -8.85
CA GLU A 87 -1.96 5.93 -9.89
C GLU A 87 -3.41 6.30 -9.56
N GLY A 88 -3.85 7.49 -9.97
CA GLY A 88 -5.26 7.90 -9.88
C GLY A 88 -5.46 9.29 -9.26
N LYS A 89 -6.61 9.49 -8.61
CA LYS A 89 -7.00 10.74 -7.94
C LYS A 89 -7.21 10.48 -6.44
N GLY A 90 -6.66 11.36 -5.60
CA GLY A 90 -6.86 11.32 -4.15
C GLY A 90 -5.63 10.78 -3.40
N GLN A 91 -5.86 10.09 -2.28
CA GLN A 91 -4.82 9.49 -1.45
C GLN A 91 -5.24 8.09 -1.01
N VAL A 92 -4.26 7.21 -0.77
CA VAL A 92 -4.48 5.91 -0.14
C VAL A 92 -3.86 5.85 1.24
N GLN A 93 -4.54 5.17 2.15
CA GLN A 93 -4.03 4.82 3.47
C GLN A 93 -3.55 3.38 3.46
N LEU A 94 -2.29 3.16 3.82
CA LEU A 94 -1.67 1.86 4.02
C LEU A 94 -1.65 1.55 5.52
N ILE A 95 -2.27 0.46 5.93
CA ILE A 95 -2.30 0.00 7.32
C ILE A 95 -1.69 -1.39 7.41
N GLY A 96 -0.77 -1.57 8.35
CA GLY A 96 -0.03 -2.79 8.54
C GLY A 96 0.65 -2.88 9.91
N TYR A 97 1.55 -3.83 10.05
CA TYR A 97 2.33 -4.04 11.27
C TYR A 97 3.78 -4.38 10.94
N LEU A 98 4.70 -3.83 11.71
CA LEU A 98 6.08 -4.29 11.81
C LEU A 98 6.12 -5.31 12.93
N VAL A 99 6.59 -6.52 12.63
CA VAL A 99 6.66 -7.67 13.55
C VAL A 99 8.05 -8.24 13.53
#